data_AF-A0A8T7CBA3-F1
#
_entry.id   AF-A0A8T7CBA3-F1
#
_cell.length_a   1.000
_cell.length_b   1.000
_cell.length_c   1.000
_cell.angle_alpha   90.00
_cell.angle_beta   90.00
_cell.angle_gamma   90.00
#
_symmetry.space_group_name_H-M   'P 1'
#
loop_
_entity.id
_entity.type
_entity.pdbx_description
1 polymer ?
#
loop_
_entity_poly.entity_id
_entity_poly.type
_entity_poly.pdbx_seq_one_letter_code
_entity_poly.pdbx_strand_id
1 'polypeptide(L)'
;MSTGEKNVIGAIAALGVWPQKKFMVQQRLGDGPTNETWLVTCEQEHYVLRLVKPFAVSVGLSLKDELHITLAAQQRNLAPEVVASCVTSGIVLSRYVQGRPWTAGDLQNKQQLDLLANRLRQLHGLDCKARLLDLRAVLQDYAQRSTDARAGTWRDSALARLDEIDPREHTVCHNDLTAANIIDNGTLCFIDWEYA
;
A
#
# COMPACT_ATOMS: atom_id res chain seq x y z
N MET A 1 -28.96 4.29 -0.73
CA MET A 1 -27.66 3.89 -1.28
C MET A 1 -26.82 5.14 -1.45
N SER A 2 -25.70 5.25 -0.74
CA SER A 2 -24.82 6.43 -0.79
C SER A 2 -24.08 6.51 -2.13
N THR A 3 -23.52 7.69 -2.48
CA THR A 3 -22.69 7.84 -3.69
C THR A 3 -21.49 6.89 -3.69
N GLY A 4 -20.89 6.65 -2.51
CA GLY A 4 -19.78 5.71 -2.34
C GLY A 4 -20.17 4.25 -2.63
N GLU A 5 -21.32 3.80 -2.13
CA GLU A 5 -21.83 2.44 -2.42
C GLU A 5 -22.06 2.20 -3.92
N LYS A 6 -22.53 3.22 -4.65
CA LYS A 6 -22.69 3.12 -6.11
C LYS A 6 -21.34 2.95 -6.82
N ASN A 7 -20.30 3.65 -6.37
CA ASN A 7 -18.95 3.50 -6.92
C ASN A 7 -18.40 2.10 -6.68
N VAL A 8 -18.61 1.53 -5.48
CA VAL A 8 -18.19 0.16 -5.15
C VAL A 8 -18.83 -0.87 -6.08
N ILE A 9 -20.15 -0.78 -6.31
CA ILE A 9 -20.86 -1.70 -7.20
C ILE A 9 -20.35 -1.59 -8.63
N GLY A 10 -20.16 -0.35 -9.13
CA GLY A 10 -19.61 -0.11 -10.47
C GLY A 10 -18.19 -0.67 -10.62
N ALA A 11 -17.34 -0.53 -9.59
CA ALA A 11 -15.99 -1.05 -9.58
C ALA A 11 -15.95 -2.58 -9.59
N ILE A 12 -16.79 -3.24 -8.80
CA ILE A 12 -16.90 -4.71 -8.80
C ILE A 12 -17.37 -5.22 -10.17
N ALA A 13 -18.34 -4.54 -10.79
CA ALA A 13 -18.79 -4.86 -12.14
C ALA A 13 -17.66 -4.68 -13.18
N ALA A 14 -16.86 -3.62 -13.07
CA ALA A 14 -15.73 -3.36 -13.96
C ALA A 14 -14.61 -4.41 -13.84
N LEU A 15 -14.43 -5.00 -12.64
CA LEU A 15 -13.51 -6.12 -12.45
C LEU A 15 -14.03 -7.44 -13.05
N GLY A 16 -15.31 -7.53 -13.38
CA GLY A 16 -15.93 -8.76 -13.90
C GLY A 16 -15.96 -9.93 -12.89
N VAL A 17 -15.74 -9.65 -11.61
CA VAL A 17 -15.78 -10.65 -10.55
C VAL A 17 -17.22 -10.89 -10.09
N TRP A 18 -17.49 -12.09 -9.59
CA TRP A 18 -18.78 -12.45 -8.98
C TRP A 18 -20.02 -12.26 -9.87
N PRO A 19 -20.01 -12.59 -11.18
CA PRO A 19 -21.14 -12.29 -12.09
C PRO A 19 -22.47 -12.95 -11.71
N GLN A 20 -22.44 -13.99 -10.88
CA GLN A 20 -23.62 -14.72 -10.39
C GLN A 20 -23.70 -14.80 -8.87
N LYS A 21 -22.74 -14.19 -8.16
CA LYS A 21 -22.69 -14.24 -6.69
C LYS A 21 -23.27 -12.96 -6.12
N LYS A 22 -24.01 -13.09 -5.00
CA LYS A 22 -24.41 -11.92 -4.22
C LYS A 22 -23.23 -11.47 -3.39
N PHE A 23 -22.95 -10.17 -3.43
CA PHE A 23 -22.01 -9.51 -2.53
C PHE A 23 -22.72 -8.38 -1.78
N MET A 24 -22.16 -8.00 -0.64
CA MET A 24 -22.63 -6.91 0.21
C MET A 24 -21.48 -5.93 0.45
N VAL A 25 -21.75 -4.65 0.21
CA VAL A 25 -20.87 -3.57 0.65
C VAL A 25 -21.12 -3.38 2.15
N GLN A 26 -20.11 -3.62 2.98
CA GLN A 26 -20.26 -3.60 4.44
C GLN A 26 -20.07 -2.19 4.99
N GLN A 27 -18.84 -1.69 4.93
CA GLN A 27 -18.47 -0.39 5.47
C GLN A 27 -17.27 0.17 4.72
N ARG A 28 -17.12 1.49 4.79
CA ARG A 28 -15.89 2.16 4.35
C ARG A 28 -14.83 2.00 5.44
N LEU A 29 -13.67 1.47 5.08
CA LEU A 29 -12.53 1.29 5.97
C LEU A 29 -11.65 2.54 6.02
N GLY A 30 -11.55 3.27 4.91
CA GLY A 30 -10.70 4.45 4.80
C GLY A 30 -11.07 5.34 3.63
N ASP A 31 -10.70 6.61 3.73
CA ASP A 31 -10.94 7.64 2.71
C ASP A 31 -9.83 8.68 2.74
N GLY A 32 -8.65 8.21 2.38
CA GLY A 32 -7.47 9.03 2.29
C GLY A 32 -7.48 9.92 1.05
N PRO A 33 -6.49 10.81 0.90
CA PRO A 33 -6.33 11.61 -0.30
C PRO A 33 -5.96 10.74 -1.51
N THR A 34 -5.22 9.65 -1.31
CA THR A 34 -4.70 8.76 -2.36
C THR A 34 -5.70 7.69 -2.79
N ASN A 35 -6.53 7.20 -1.87
CA ASN A 35 -7.48 6.13 -2.15
C ASN A 35 -8.72 6.18 -1.25
N GLU A 36 -9.79 5.50 -1.65
CA GLU A 36 -10.86 5.07 -0.75
C GLU A 36 -10.89 3.55 -0.67
N THR A 37 -11.12 3.03 0.54
CA THR A 37 -11.03 1.60 0.83
C THR A 37 -12.31 1.11 1.49
N TRP A 38 -12.84 -0.01 1.02
CA TRP A 38 -14.13 -0.56 1.40
C TRP A 38 -14.02 -2.03 1.77
N LEU A 39 -14.74 -2.44 2.82
CA LEU A 39 -14.96 -3.84 3.14
C LEU A 39 -16.15 -4.35 2.35
N VAL A 40 -15.94 -5.41 1.59
CA VAL A 40 -16.97 -6.09 0.80
C VAL A 40 -17.01 -7.55 1.25
N THR A 41 -18.20 -8.12 1.34
CA THR A 41 -18.39 -9.55 1.60
C THR A 41 -19.02 -10.19 0.39
N CYS A 42 -18.47 -11.29 -0.07
CA CYS A 42 -19.11 -12.12 -1.09
C CYS A 42 -19.17 -13.54 -0.54
N GLU A 43 -20.39 -14.10 -0.50
CA GLU A 43 -20.66 -15.36 0.22
C GLU A 43 -20.24 -15.27 1.70
N GLN A 44 -19.31 -16.11 2.16
CA GLN A 44 -18.78 -16.14 3.53
C GLN A 44 -17.36 -15.54 3.64
N GLU A 45 -16.87 -14.92 2.56
CA GLU A 45 -15.51 -14.40 2.46
C GLU A 45 -15.49 -12.86 2.48
N HIS A 46 -14.46 -12.30 3.09
CA HIS A 46 -14.26 -10.86 3.20
C HIS A 46 -13.16 -10.38 2.26
N TYR A 47 -13.38 -9.22 1.66
CA TYR A 47 -12.50 -8.60 0.68
C TYR A 47 -12.33 -7.11 0.97
N VAL A 48 -11.15 -6.58 0.63
CA VAL A 48 -10.85 -5.16 0.64
C VAL A 48 -10.84 -4.67 -0.79
N LEU A 49 -11.77 -3.77 -1.12
CA LEU A 49 -11.80 -3.05 -2.38
C LEU A 49 -11.16 -1.68 -2.17
N ARG A 50 -10.09 -1.39 -2.90
CA ARG A 50 -9.42 -0.09 -2.92
C ARG A 50 -9.64 0.58 -4.27
N LEU A 51 -10.10 1.82 -4.23
CA LEU A 51 -10.30 2.69 -5.38
C LEU A 51 -9.28 3.83 -5.31
N VAL A 52 -8.33 3.82 -6.23
CA VAL A 52 -7.27 4.84 -6.34
C VAL A 52 -7.89 6.14 -6.83
N LYS A 53 -7.55 7.24 -6.15
CA LYS A 53 -8.03 8.57 -6.47
C LYS A 53 -7.09 9.29 -7.43
N PRO A 54 -7.57 10.29 -8.21
CA PRO A 54 -6.74 11.08 -9.11
C PRO A 54 -5.53 11.75 -8.42
N PHE A 55 -5.66 12.09 -7.14
CA PHE A 55 -4.58 12.71 -6.38
C PHE A 55 -3.36 11.78 -6.20
N ALA A 56 -3.54 10.47 -6.05
CA ALA A 56 -2.42 9.52 -5.99
C ALA A 56 -1.55 9.60 -7.25
N VAL A 57 -2.20 9.65 -8.41
CA VAL A 57 -1.52 9.78 -9.71
C VAL A 57 -0.83 11.13 -9.83
N SER A 58 -1.45 12.22 -9.34
CA SER A 58 -0.87 13.56 -9.43
C SER A 58 0.36 13.78 -8.53
N VAL A 59 0.55 12.96 -7.50
CA VAL A 59 1.76 12.92 -6.66
C VAL A 59 2.73 11.80 -7.08
N GLY A 60 2.50 11.20 -8.25
CA GLY A 60 3.46 10.28 -8.87
C GLY A 60 3.40 8.85 -8.35
N LEU A 61 2.32 8.44 -7.67
CA LEU A 61 2.10 7.03 -7.32
C LEU A 61 1.68 6.23 -8.57
N SER A 62 2.15 4.99 -8.65
CA SER A 62 1.98 4.12 -9.81
C SER A 62 1.32 2.83 -9.37
N LEU A 63 0.01 2.70 -9.62
CA LEU A 63 -0.73 1.47 -9.31
C LEU A 63 -0.15 0.25 -10.05
N LYS A 64 0.46 0.46 -11.23
CA LYS A 64 1.12 -0.61 -11.98
C LYS A 64 2.34 -1.16 -11.22
N ASP A 65 3.19 -0.28 -10.70
CA ASP A 65 4.39 -0.67 -9.96
C ASP A 65 4.00 -1.28 -8.61
N GLU A 66 3.04 -0.67 -7.91
CA GLU A 66 2.45 -1.19 -6.69
C GLU A 66 1.96 -2.64 -6.88
N LEU A 67 1.14 -2.90 -7.91
CA LEU A 67 0.61 -4.24 -8.16
C LEU A 67 1.71 -5.24 -8.52
N HIS A 68 2.72 -4.80 -9.27
CA HIS A 68 3.85 -5.66 -9.61
C HIS A 68 4.59 -6.15 -8.36
N ILE A 69 4.87 -5.24 -7.42
CA ILE A 69 5.51 -5.57 -6.14
C ILE A 69 4.58 -6.40 -5.25
N THR A 70 3.32 -5.98 -5.11
CA THR A 70 2.32 -6.65 -4.26
C THR A 70 2.12 -8.10 -4.69
N LEU A 71 2.01 -8.36 -5.99
CA LEU A 71 1.88 -9.72 -6.53
C LEU A 71 3.12 -10.57 -6.26
N ALA A 72 4.33 -10.00 -6.34
CA ALA A 72 5.57 -10.71 -5.99
C ALA A 72 5.64 -11.03 -4.48
N ALA A 73 5.25 -10.07 -3.63
CA ALA A 73 5.18 -10.23 -2.18
C ALA A 73 4.12 -11.27 -1.77
N GLN A 74 2.97 -11.29 -2.45
CA GLN A 74 1.91 -12.28 -2.26
C GLN A 74 2.44 -13.71 -2.45
N GLN A 75 3.30 -13.98 -3.45
CA GLN A 75 3.87 -15.33 -3.65
C GLN A 75 4.71 -15.83 -2.47
N ARG A 76 5.12 -14.94 -1.56
CA ARG A 76 5.84 -15.25 -0.31
C ARG A 76 4.97 -15.05 0.94
N ASN A 77 3.65 -14.92 0.75
CA ASN A 77 2.66 -14.62 1.78
C ASN A 77 2.96 -13.31 2.55
N LEU A 78 3.68 -12.35 1.95
CA LEU A 78 4.04 -11.07 2.59
C LEU A 78 2.97 -9.99 2.41
N ALA A 79 2.07 -10.15 1.44
CA ALA A 79 1.00 -9.22 1.10
C ALA A 79 -0.36 -9.95 1.02
N PRO A 80 -1.48 -9.22 1.08
CA PRO A 80 -2.80 -9.79 0.81
C PRO A 80 -2.87 -10.44 -0.57
N GLU A 81 -3.71 -11.46 -0.72
CA GLU A 81 -4.02 -12.01 -2.02
C GLU A 81 -4.80 -10.99 -2.86
N VAL A 82 -4.22 -10.51 -3.95
CA VAL A 82 -4.92 -9.71 -4.96
C VAL A 82 -5.77 -10.66 -5.80
N VAL A 83 -7.09 -10.51 -5.67
CA VAL A 83 -8.09 -11.36 -6.34
C VAL A 83 -8.36 -10.84 -7.75
N ALA A 84 -8.45 -9.53 -7.91
CA ALA A 84 -8.62 -8.86 -9.18
C ALA A 84 -8.14 -7.42 -9.11
N SER A 85 -7.75 -6.86 -10.25
CA SER A 85 -7.35 -5.46 -10.35
C SER A 85 -7.62 -4.91 -11.74
N CYS A 86 -7.89 -3.62 -11.84
CA CYS A 86 -7.98 -2.89 -13.10
C CYS A 86 -7.16 -1.60 -12.99
N VAL A 87 -5.95 -1.60 -13.57
CA VAL A 87 -5.02 -0.46 -13.50
C VAL A 87 -5.63 0.80 -14.13
N THR A 88 -6.26 0.67 -15.29
CA THR A 88 -6.85 1.79 -16.02
C THR A 88 -8.01 2.45 -15.28
N SER A 89 -8.74 1.68 -14.47
CA SER A 89 -9.84 2.19 -13.63
C SER A 89 -9.42 2.47 -12.18
N GLY A 90 -8.16 2.21 -11.81
CA GLY A 90 -7.67 2.43 -10.44
C GLY A 90 -8.28 1.50 -9.39
N ILE A 91 -8.60 0.25 -9.74
CA ILE A 91 -9.34 -0.66 -8.84
C ILE A 91 -8.44 -1.82 -8.41
N VAL A 92 -8.40 -2.10 -7.11
CA VAL A 92 -7.77 -3.31 -6.55
C VAL A 92 -8.75 -3.99 -5.61
N LEU A 93 -8.98 -5.29 -5.82
CA LEU A 93 -9.73 -6.15 -4.92
C LEU A 93 -8.77 -7.20 -4.35
N SER A 94 -8.63 -7.21 -3.03
CA SER A 94 -7.79 -8.16 -2.30
C SER A 94 -8.59 -8.92 -1.26
N ARG A 95 -8.11 -10.10 -0.85
CA ARG A 95 -8.67 -10.79 0.32
C ARG A 95 -8.43 -9.97 1.57
N TYR A 96 -9.43 -9.90 2.42
CA TYR A 96 -9.28 -9.30 3.74
C TYR A 96 -8.37 -10.18 4.59
N VAL A 97 -7.32 -9.58 5.17
CA VAL A 97 -6.40 -10.28 6.06
C VAL A 97 -7.03 -10.35 7.45
N GLN A 98 -7.52 -11.52 7.82
CA GLN A 98 -7.99 -11.77 9.19
C GLN A 98 -6.79 -11.74 10.14
N GLY A 99 -6.80 -10.84 11.12
CA GLY A 99 -5.69 -10.71 12.05
C GLY A 99 -5.77 -9.44 12.87
N ARG A 100 -4.77 -9.25 13.72
CA ARG A 100 -4.66 -8.06 14.57
C ARG A 100 -3.61 -7.11 13.96
N PRO A 101 -3.96 -5.85 13.69
CA PRO A 101 -2.95 -4.84 13.38
C PRO A 101 -1.97 -4.66 14.54
N TRP A 102 -0.70 -4.49 14.22
CA TRP A 102 0.30 -4.13 15.21
C TRP A 102 0.06 -2.71 15.74
N THR A 103 0.60 -2.50 16.92
CA THR A 103 0.61 -1.23 17.65
C THR A 103 2.05 -0.81 17.91
N ALA A 104 2.24 0.43 18.38
CA ALA A 104 3.56 0.88 18.81
C ALA A 104 4.17 -0.01 19.94
N GLY A 105 3.33 -0.66 20.75
CA GLY A 105 3.78 -1.58 21.80
C GLY A 105 4.41 -2.85 21.24
N ASP A 106 3.93 -3.35 20.10
CA ASP A 106 4.49 -4.54 19.44
C ASP A 106 5.94 -4.29 18.98
N LEU A 107 6.24 -3.06 18.56
CA LEU A 107 7.59 -2.64 18.17
C LEU A 107 8.58 -2.57 19.34
N GLN A 108 8.11 -2.61 20.59
CA GLN A 108 8.98 -2.68 21.77
C GLN A 108 9.31 -4.12 22.18
N ASN A 109 8.67 -5.12 21.56
CA ASN A 109 8.90 -6.52 21.86
C ASN A 109 10.00 -7.09 20.96
N LYS A 110 11.10 -7.56 21.57
CA LYS A 110 12.24 -8.12 20.84
C LYS A 110 11.87 -9.32 19.95
N GLN A 111 11.02 -10.23 20.41
CA GLN A 111 10.60 -11.40 19.63
C GLN A 111 9.79 -11.00 18.41
N GLN A 112 8.94 -9.98 18.54
CA GLN A 112 8.19 -9.43 17.41
C GLN A 112 9.14 -8.72 16.42
N LEU A 113 10.12 -7.96 16.91
CA LEU A 113 11.14 -7.36 16.03
C LEU A 113 11.95 -8.40 15.27
N ASP A 114 12.31 -9.52 15.90
CA ASP A 114 13.01 -10.64 15.23
C ASP A 114 12.13 -11.24 14.11
N LEU A 115 10.83 -11.39 14.36
CA LEU A 115 9.86 -11.84 13.34
C LEU A 115 9.77 -10.84 12.18
N LEU A 116 9.63 -9.55 12.49
CA LEU A 116 9.57 -8.47 11.49
C LEU A 116 10.85 -8.42 10.64
N ALA A 117 12.02 -8.49 11.26
CA ALA A 117 13.31 -8.47 10.57
C ALA A 117 13.45 -9.64 9.59
N ASN A 118 12.97 -10.84 9.97
CA ASN A 118 12.96 -12.00 9.07
C ASN A 118 12.02 -11.80 7.87
N ARG A 119 10.85 -11.19 8.08
CA ARG A 119 9.88 -10.92 7.02
C ARG A 119 10.35 -9.81 6.08
N LEU A 120 10.97 -8.76 6.62
CA LEU A 120 11.63 -7.71 5.84
C LEU A 120 12.79 -8.26 5.01
N ARG A 121 13.58 -9.19 5.54
CA ARG A 121 14.65 -9.86 4.76
C ARG A 121 14.09 -10.62 3.56
N GLN A 122 12.94 -11.28 3.72
CA GLN A 122 12.26 -11.95 2.60
C GLN A 122 11.74 -10.96 1.58
N LEU A 123 11.16 -9.84 2.03
CA LEU A 123 10.71 -8.76 1.17
C LEU A 123 11.86 -8.17 0.35
N HIS A 124 12.96 -7.79 1.02
CA HIS A 124 14.13 -7.22 0.38
C HIS A 124 14.87 -8.23 -0.54
N GLY A 125 14.61 -9.53 -0.34
CA GLY A 125 15.15 -10.59 -1.20
C GLY A 125 14.30 -10.91 -2.44
N LEU A 126 13.18 -10.20 -2.67
CA LEU A 126 12.35 -10.42 -3.84
C LEU A 126 13.09 -9.99 -5.12
N ASP A 127 13.16 -10.90 -6.10
CA ASP A 127 13.58 -10.57 -7.46
C ASP A 127 12.40 -9.96 -8.21
N CYS A 128 12.16 -8.67 -7.96
CA CYS A 128 11.07 -7.90 -8.56
C CYS A 128 11.62 -6.51 -8.95
N LYS A 129 11.44 -6.14 -10.23
CA LYS A 129 11.95 -4.87 -10.75
C LYS A 129 10.81 -3.86 -10.80
N ALA A 130 10.91 -2.84 -9.97
CA ALA A 130 10.00 -1.70 -9.97
C ALA A 130 10.75 -0.40 -10.21
N ARG A 131 10.00 0.70 -10.31
CA ARG A 131 10.58 2.05 -10.38
C ARG A 131 11.40 2.32 -9.12
N LEU A 132 12.60 2.88 -9.32
CA LEU A 132 13.42 3.31 -8.19
C LEU A 132 12.80 4.54 -7.51
N LEU A 133 12.81 4.54 -6.18
CA LEU A 133 12.46 5.71 -5.39
C LEU A 133 13.58 6.75 -5.46
N ASP A 134 13.37 7.80 -6.25
CA ASP A 134 14.26 8.96 -6.29
C ASP A 134 13.91 9.93 -5.16
N LEU A 135 14.56 9.76 -4.01
CA LEU A 135 14.38 10.64 -2.85
C LEU A 135 14.71 12.11 -3.16
N ARG A 136 15.62 12.40 -4.11
CA ARG A 136 15.94 13.79 -4.47
C ARG A 136 14.77 14.42 -5.21
N ALA A 137 14.22 13.71 -6.20
CA ALA A 137 13.05 14.17 -6.95
C ALA A 137 11.84 14.35 -6.02
N VAL A 138 11.63 13.43 -5.08
CA VAL A 138 10.54 13.50 -4.09
C VAL A 138 10.69 14.73 -3.19
N LEU A 139 11.89 14.98 -2.65
CA LEU A 139 12.14 16.17 -1.82
C LEU A 139 11.93 17.48 -2.61
N GLN A 140 12.31 17.51 -3.87
CA GLN A 140 12.10 18.66 -4.75
C GLN A 140 10.61 18.91 -5.01
N ASP A 141 9.85 17.86 -5.35
CA ASP A 141 8.41 17.95 -5.61
C ASP A 141 7.64 18.41 -4.35
N TYR A 142 7.95 17.86 -3.18
CA TYR A 142 7.34 18.30 -1.93
C TYR A 142 7.62 19.77 -1.62
N ALA A 143 8.87 20.23 -1.83
CA ALA A 143 9.21 21.63 -1.59
C ALA A 143 8.52 22.58 -2.57
N GLN A 144 8.33 22.16 -3.82
CA GLN A 144 7.64 22.96 -4.84
C GLN A 144 6.14 23.08 -4.57
N ARG A 145 5.51 22.03 -4.02
CA ARG A 145 4.07 22.01 -3.72
C ARG A 145 3.72 22.63 -2.36
N SER A 146 4.68 22.72 -1.45
CA SER A 146 4.46 23.28 -0.11
C SER A 146 4.29 24.79 -0.15
N THR A 147 3.36 25.30 0.67
CA THR A 147 3.18 26.74 0.89
C THR A 147 4.00 27.26 2.08
N ASP A 148 4.72 26.38 2.79
CA ASP A 148 5.56 26.77 3.92
C ASP A 148 6.86 27.42 3.41
N ALA A 149 7.15 28.64 3.86
CA ALA A 149 8.35 29.37 3.49
C ALA A 149 9.66 28.62 3.84
N ARG A 150 9.62 27.66 4.77
CA ARG A 150 10.77 26.85 5.18
C ARG A 150 11.01 25.64 4.27
N ALA A 151 10.09 25.32 3.36
CA ALA A 151 10.15 24.10 2.56
C ALA A 151 11.46 23.96 1.77
N GLY A 152 11.93 25.06 1.16
CA GLY A 152 13.23 25.09 0.48
C GLY A 152 14.40 24.79 1.43
N THR A 153 14.39 25.36 2.64
CA THR A 153 15.43 25.12 3.66
C THR A 153 15.44 23.67 4.12
N TRP A 154 14.27 23.07 4.35
CA TRP A 154 14.17 21.65 4.73
C TRP A 154 14.63 20.72 3.62
N ARG A 155 14.24 21.00 2.37
CA ARG A 155 14.73 20.27 1.19
C ARG A 155 16.25 20.31 1.12
N ASP A 156 16.85 21.49 1.23
CA ASP A 156 18.31 21.63 1.07
C ASP A 156 19.06 20.90 2.20
N SER A 157 18.55 20.99 3.44
CA SER A 157 19.07 20.22 4.57
C SER A 157 18.96 18.70 4.35
N ALA A 158 17.81 18.23 3.86
CA ALA A 158 17.59 16.81 3.59
C ALA A 158 18.46 16.30 2.42
N LEU A 159 18.64 17.09 1.37
CA LEU A 159 19.50 16.75 0.24
C LEU A 159 20.97 16.65 0.67
N ALA A 160 21.44 17.57 1.51
CA ALA A 160 22.79 17.50 2.07
C ALA A 160 23.00 16.21 2.89
N ARG A 161 21.99 15.79 3.68
CA ARG A 161 22.04 14.49 4.38
C ARG A 161 22.02 13.30 3.45
N LEU A 162 21.27 13.37 2.35
CA LEU A 162 21.23 12.32 1.35
C LEU A 162 22.58 12.17 0.62
N ASP A 163 23.34 13.27 0.45
CA ASP A 163 24.71 13.24 -0.08
C ASP A 163 25.69 12.51 0.85
N GLU A 164 25.40 12.40 2.15
CA GLU A 164 26.22 11.69 3.14
C GLU A 164 25.98 10.17 3.15
N ILE A 165 24.94 9.67 2.48
CA ILE A 165 24.57 8.25 2.50
C ILE A 165 25.35 7.49 1.42
N ASP A 166 26.14 6.50 1.84
CA ASP A 166 26.83 5.60 0.93
C ASP A 166 25.83 4.88 -0.01
N PRO A 167 26.09 4.83 -1.32
CA PRO A 167 25.28 4.05 -2.25
C PRO A 167 25.16 2.59 -1.80
N ARG A 168 23.92 2.10 -1.70
CA ARG A 168 23.59 0.70 -1.40
C ARG A 168 22.93 0.06 -2.61
N GLU A 169 22.95 -1.27 -2.66
CA GLU A 169 22.18 -2.02 -3.63
C GLU A 169 20.68 -1.72 -3.46
N HIS A 170 19.99 -1.55 -4.58
CA HIS A 170 18.56 -1.34 -4.59
C HIS A 170 17.83 -2.65 -4.27
N THR A 171 16.79 -2.53 -3.46
CA THR A 171 15.93 -3.64 -3.06
C THR A 171 14.47 -3.22 -3.10
N VAL A 172 13.58 -4.20 -3.11
CA VAL A 172 12.14 -3.97 -2.95
C VAL A 172 11.89 -3.48 -1.52
N CYS A 173 11.28 -2.32 -1.39
CA CYS A 173 10.90 -1.73 -0.11
C CYS A 173 9.39 -1.50 -0.07
N HIS A 174 8.79 -1.55 1.13
CA HIS A 174 7.41 -1.12 1.32
C HIS A 174 7.26 0.41 1.30
N ASN A 175 8.32 1.13 1.70
CA ASN A 175 8.43 2.59 1.82
C ASN A 175 7.47 3.28 2.82
N ASP A 176 6.41 2.61 3.28
CA ASP A 176 5.51 3.14 4.32
C ASP A 176 5.11 2.08 5.38
N LEU A 177 6.11 1.39 5.95
CA LEU A 177 5.84 0.30 6.88
C LEU A 177 5.61 0.80 8.32
N THR A 178 4.42 1.34 8.57
CA THR A 178 3.95 1.69 9.91
C THR A 178 3.46 0.46 10.68
N ALA A 179 3.31 0.55 12.01
CA ALA A 179 2.74 -0.55 12.81
C ALA A 179 1.32 -0.93 12.36
N ALA A 180 0.51 0.06 11.97
CA ALA A 180 -0.84 -0.20 11.46
C ALA A 180 -0.85 -0.97 10.14
N ASN A 181 0.23 -0.89 9.37
CA ASN A 181 0.40 -1.58 8.09
C ASN A 181 0.96 -3.01 8.25
N ILE A 182 1.12 -3.49 9.49
CA ILE A 182 1.54 -4.86 9.80
C ILE A 182 0.36 -5.59 10.47
N ILE A 183 -0.14 -6.63 9.81
CA ILE A 183 -1.20 -7.49 10.34
C ILE A 183 -0.60 -8.82 10.80
N ASP A 184 -0.82 -9.16 12.07
CA ASP A 184 -0.52 -10.48 12.62
C ASP A 184 -1.72 -11.41 12.40
N ASN A 185 -1.54 -12.42 11.55
CA ASN A 185 -2.53 -13.45 11.24
C ASN A 185 -2.00 -14.87 11.55
N GLY A 186 -1.10 -14.99 12.52
CA GLY A 186 -0.27 -16.19 12.74
C GLY A 186 1.07 -16.12 12.02
N THR A 187 1.22 -15.17 11.09
CA THR A 187 2.47 -14.61 10.58
C THR A 187 2.27 -13.11 10.32
N LEU A 188 3.28 -12.41 9.80
CA LEU A 188 3.14 -10.99 9.44
C LEU A 188 2.82 -10.84 7.97
N CYS A 189 1.73 -10.12 7.70
CA CYS A 189 1.30 -9.65 6.39
C CYS A 189 1.37 -8.12 6.37
N PHE A 190 1.99 -7.55 5.34
CA PHE A 190 2.08 -6.10 5.16
C PHE A 190 0.95 -5.64 4.24
N ILE A 191 0.29 -4.54 4.59
CA ILE A 191 -0.80 -3.94 3.84
C ILE A 191 -0.43 -2.50 3.45
N ASP A 192 -1.20 -1.92 2.54
CA ASP A 192 -1.04 -0.53 2.08
C ASP A 192 0.27 -0.26 1.31
N TRP A 193 0.40 -0.94 0.16
CA TRP A 193 1.60 -0.97 -0.68
C TRP A 193 1.73 0.22 -1.63
N GLU A 194 0.96 1.30 -1.47
CA GLU A 194 0.87 2.37 -2.47
C GLU A 194 2.17 3.14 -2.73
N TYR A 195 3.11 3.08 -1.78
CA TYR A 195 4.42 3.71 -1.85
C TYR A 195 5.56 2.75 -2.26
N ALA A 196 5.27 1.47 -2.48
CA ALA A 196 6.28 0.46 -2.79
C ALA A 196 7.02 0.69 -4.12
#